data_AF-A0A1E4LEW7-F1
#
_entry.id   AF-A0A1E4LEW7-F1
#
_cell.length_a   1.000
_cell.length_b   1.000
_cell.length_c   1.000
_cell.angle_alpha   90.00
_cell.angle_beta   90.00
_cell.angle_gamma   90.00
#
_symmetry.space_group_name_H-M   'P 1'
#
loop_
_entity.id
_entity.type
_entity.pdbx_description
1 polymer ?
#
loop_
_entity_poly.entity_id
_entity_poly.type
_entity_poly.pdbx_seq_one_letter_code
_entity_poly.pdbx_strand_id
1 'polypeptide(L)'
;MIYGIASLNLFCFGLYGFATVFFVNSLVPDGQAVRAQSLATLCYTGGIGGILGNVLAGNLLDRFGLRVPLLVGAGICLIAALLMLVCCRVHTKRFE
;
A
#
# COMPACT_ATOMS: atom_id res chain seq x y z
N MET A 1 20.18 -14.74 -0.32
CA MET A 1 19.15 -14.26 -1.28
C MET A 1 17.90 -13.74 -0.56
N ILE A 2 17.26 -14.52 0.31
CA ILE A 2 16.04 -14.10 1.04
C ILE A 2 16.27 -12.87 1.95
N TYR A 3 17.41 -12.80 2.64
CA TYR A 3 17.75 -11.64 3.47
C TYR A 3 17.82 -10.32 2.69
N GLY A 4 18.33 -10.34 1.45
CA GLY A 4 18.37 -9.14 0.60
C GLY A 4 16.98 -8.65 0.22
N ILE A 5 16.06 -9.59 -0.06
CA ILE A 5 14.65 -9.27 -0.35
C ILE A 5 13.97 -8.70 0.90
N ALA A 6 14.24 -9.26 2.08
CA ALA A 6 13.67 -8.78 3.34
C ALA A 6 14.15 -7.36 3.69
N SER A 7 15.45 -7.07 3.51
CA SER A 7 15.99 -5.71 3.72
C SER A 7 15.39 -4.70 2.76
N LEU A 8 15.26 -5.07 1.47
CA LEU A 8 14.61 -4.22 0.48
C LEU A 8 13.13 -3.98 0.82
N ASN A 9 12.41 -5.03 1.23
CA ASN A 9 11.02 -4.93 1.64
C ASN A 9 10.84 -3.98 2.84
N LEU A 10 11.69 -4.12 3.86
CA LEU A 10 11.67 -3.24 5.03
C LEU A 10 11.89 -1.77 4.64
N PHE A 11 12.87 -1.52 3.76
CA PHE A 11 13.16 -0.19 3.25
C PHE A 11 11.98 0.40 2.46
N CYS A 12 11.41 -0.35 1.52
CA CYS A 12 10.25 0.07 0.75
C CYS A 12 9.03 0.34 1.63
N PHE A 13 8.78 -0.52 2.61
CA PHE A 13 7.65 -0.37 3.53
C PHE A 13 7.81 0.86 4.43
N GLY A 14 9.04 1.13 4.91
CA GLY A 14 9.36 2.35 5.65
C GLY A 14 9.11 3.61 4.82
N LEU A 15 9.65 3.66 3.60
CA LEU A 15 9.42 4.77 2.67
C LEU A 15 7.93 5.00 2.39
N TYR A 16 7.19 3.92 2.13
CA TYR A 16 5.76 3.98 1.87
C TYR A 16 4.98 4.54 3.06
N GLY A 17 5.33 4.14 4.29
CA GLY A 17 4.71 4.66 5.51
C GLY A 17 4.84 6.18 5.63
N PHE A 18 6.05 6.72 5.47
CA PHE A 18 6.27 8.17 5.51
C PHE A 18 5.57 8.91 4.36
N ALA A 19 5.73 8.41 3.13
CA ALA A 19 5.14 9.04 1.95
C ALA A 19 3.61 9.11 2.03
N THR A 20 2.96 8.06 2.54
CA THR A 20 1.51 8.01 2.72
C THR A 20 1.04 9.07 3.70
N VAL A 21 1.75 9.27 4.82
CA VAL A 21 1.41 10.31 5.80
C VAL A 21 1.49 11.70 5.16
N PHE A 22 2.60 12.03 4.49
CA PHE A 22 2.74 13.33 3.82
C PHE A 22 1.66 13.55 2.76
N PHE A 23 1.37 12.54 1.94
CA PHE A 23 0.32 12.61 0.92
C PHE A 23 -1.05 12.87 1.55
N VAL A 24 -1.46 12.04 2.52
CA VAL A 24 -2.78 12.17 3.15
C VAL A 24 -2.96 13.53 3.85
N ASN A 25 -1.93 14.04 4.52
CA ASN A 25 -1.99 15.36 5.14
C ASN A 25 -2.20 16.47 4.11
N SER A 26 -1.55 16.39 2.94
CA SER A 26 -1.74 17.40 1.88
C SER A 26 -3.15 17.40 1.26
N LEU A 27 -3.95 16.34 1.45
CA LEU A 27 -5.31 16.27 0.94
C LEU A 27 -6.36 16.86 1.89
N VAL A 28 -6.04 17.07 3.17
CA VAL A 28 -7.02 17.45 4.19
C VAL A 28 -6.61 18.75 4.90
N PRO A 29 -7.58 19.55 5.40
CA PRO A 29 -7.28 20.73 6.21
C PRO A 29 -6.55 20.34 7.52
N ASP A 30 -5.74 21.26 8.06
CA ASP A 30 -4.84 21.03 9.21
C ASP A 30 -5.53 20.44 10.45
N GLY A 31 -6.82 20.72 10.65
CA GLY A 31 -7.61 20.17 11.78
C GLY A 31 -8.04 18.71 11.63
N GLN A 32 -7.89 18.08 10.47
CA GLN A 32 -8.40 16.73 10.19
C GLN A 32 -7.31 15.71 9.81
N ALA A 33 -6.04 16.14 9.85
CA ALA A 33 -4.85 15.33 9.58
C ALA A 33 -4.87 13.96 10.28
N VAL A 34 -5.08 13.94 11.60
CA VAL A 34 -5.06 12.70 12.41
C VAL A 34 -6.17 11.75 12.01
N ARG A 35 -7.38 12.26 11.69
CA ARG A 35 -8.52 11.44 11.25
C ARG A 35 -8.27 10.84 9.87
N ALA A 36 -7.63 11.59 8.98
CA ALA A 36 -7.32 11.10 7.65
C ALA A 36 -6.21 10.03 7.69
N GLN A 37 -5.16 10.25 8.48
CA GLN A 37 -4.08 9.28 8.69
C GLN A 37 -4.59 7.98 9.33
N SER A 38 -5.46 8.07 10.34
CA SER A 38 -6.04 6.89 10.98
C SER A 38 -6.91 6.10 10.01
N LEU A 39 -7.71 6.77 9.18
CA LEU A 39 -8.50 6.11 8.13
C LEU A 39 -7.60 5.41 7.10
N ALA A 40 -6.54 6.07 6.64
CA ALA A 40 -5.58 5.48 5.71
C ALA A 40 -4.88 4.23 6.30
N THR A 41 -4.54 4.29 7.59
CA THR A 41 -3.91 3.17 8.32
C THR A 41 -4.87 1.99 8.47
N LEU A 42 -6.15 2.26 8.74
CA LEU A 42 -7.21 1.24 8.80
C LEU A 42 -7.43 0.56 7.45
N CYS A 43 -7.30 1.29 6.34
CA CYS A 43 -7.46 0.71 5.01
C CYS A 43 -6.31 -0.23 4.62
N TYR A 44 -5.06 0.13 4.94
CA TYR A 44 -3.89 -0.62 4.46
C TYR A 44 -3.43 -1.74 5.41
N THR A 45 -2.79 -1.43 6.53
CA THR A 45 -2.01 -2.40 7.34
C THR A 45 -2.78 -3.06 8.47
N GLY A 46 -3.64 -2.31 9.16
CA GLY A 46 -4.22 -2.75 10.43
C GLY A 46 -5.70 -3.10 10.40
N GLY A 47 -6.39 -2.84 9.28
CA GLY A 47 -7.83 -3.07 9.19
C GLY A 47 -8.22 -3.93 7.99
N ILE A 48 -9.17 -3.44 7.19
CA ILE A 48 -9.90 -4.25 6.21
C ILE A 48 -8.96 -4.83 5.14
N GLY A 49 -8.01 -4.05 4.64
CA GLY A 49 -7.06 -4.50 3.62
C GLY A 49 -6.17 -5.64 4.12
N GLY A 50 -5.66 -5.54 5.36
CA GLY A 50 -4.87 -6.59 5.99
C GLY A 50 -5.67 -7.88 6.22
N ILE A 51 -6.92 -7.77 6.69
CA ILE A 51 -7.78 -8.95 6.92
C ILE A 51 -8.08 -9.66 5.61
N LEU A 52 -8.59 -8.93 4.61
CA LEU A 52 -8.93 -9.50 3.31
C LEU A 52 -7.69 -10.04 2.60
N GLY A 53 -6.58 -9.32 2.66
CA GLY A 53 -5.31 -9.71 2.07
C GLY A 53 -4.76 -11.01 2.67
N ASN A 54 -4.78 -11.15 4.00
CA ASN A 54 -4.31 -12.36 4.67
C ASN A 54 -5.21 -13.56 4.39
N VAL A 55 -6.54 -13.40 4.38
CA VAL A 55 -7.47 -14.49 4.06
C VAL A 55 -7.28 -14.96 2.62
N LEU A 56 -7.16 -14.03 1.67
CA LEU A 56 -6.94 -14.35 0.26
C LEU A 56 -5.57 -15.00 0.04
N ALA A 57 -4.51 -14.42 0.62
CA ALA A 57 -3.15 -14.93 0.50
C ALA A 57 -3.01 -16.31 1.14
N GLY A 58 -3.61 -16.55 2.31
CA GLY A 58 -3.63 -17.85 2.97
C GLY A 58 -4.33 -18.91 2.13
N ASN A 59 -5.52 -18.62 1.61
CA ASN A 59 -6.24 -19.56 0.75
C ASN A 59 -5.47 -19.92 -0.52
N LEU A 60 -4.79 -18.93 -1.12
CA LEU A 60 -3.99 -19.13 -2.32
C LEU A 60 -2.69 -19.89 -2.04
N LEU A 61 -2.10 -19.68 -0.86
CA LEU A 61 -0.94 -20.40 -0.37
C LEU A 61 -1.24 -21.88 -0.15
N ASP A 62 -2.37 -22.20 0.47
CA ASP A 62 -2.78 -23.58 0.76
C ASP A 62 -3.04 -24.39 -0.52
N ARG A 63 -3.54 -23.77 -1.59
CA ARG A 63 -3.92 -24.45 -2.83
C ARG A 63 -2.81 -24.53 -3.87
N PHE A 64 -1.98 -23.50 -3.98
CA PHE A 64 -1.02 -23.35 -5.08
C PHE A 64 0.44 -23.23 -4.61
N GLY A 65 0.68 -23.32 -3.30
CA GLY A 65 1.99 -23.12 -2.70
C GLY A 65 2.47 -21.68 -2.82
N LEU A 66 3.76 -21.46 -2.56
CA LEU A 66 4.33 -20.11 -2.36
C LEU A 66 4.41 -19.24 -3.63
N ARG A 67 4.50 -19.84 -4.83
CA ARG A 67 4.82 -19.09 -6.07
C ARG A 67 3.67 -18.21 -6.56
N VAL A 68 2.44 -18.75 -6.57
CA VAL A 68 1.24 -18.06 -7.06
C VAL A 68 0.88 -16.81 -6.22
N PRO A 69 0.82 -16.85 -4.88
CA PRO A 69 0.52 -15.67 -4.08
C PRO A 69 1.58 -14.57 -4.22
N LEU A 70 2.86 -14.91 -4.42
CA LEU A 70 3.89 -13.91 -4.71
C LEU A 70 3.66 -13.20 -6.05
N LEU A 71 3.33 -13.94 -7.11
CA LEU A 71 3.06 -13.35 -8.43
C LEU A 71 1.79 -12.50 -8.44
N VAL A 72 0.72 -13.00 -7.80
CA VAL A 72 -0.53 -12.25 -7.68
C VAL A 72 -0.32 -10.99 -6.85
N GLY A 73 0.40 -11.07 -5.73
CA GLY A 73 0.76 -9.90 -4.92
C GLY A 73 1.57 -8.88 -5.69
N ALA A 74 2.57 -9.32 -6.47
CA ALA A 74 3.35 -8.44 -7.33
C ALA A 74 2.48 -7.74 -8.39
N GLY A 75 1.54 -8.46 -9.01
CA GLY A 75 0.57 -7.90 -9.97
C GLY A 75 -0.33 -6.83 -9.34
N ILE A 76 -0.87 -7.10 -8.14
CA ILE A 76 -1.70 -6.14 -7.40
C ILE A 76 -0.89 -4.88 -7.05
N CYS A 77 0.36 -5.04 -6.57
CA CYS A 77 1.24 -3.91 -6.28
C CYS A 77 1.54 -3.07 -7.53
N LEU A 78 1.72 -3.70 -8.69
CA LEU A 78 1.96 -2.99 -9.95
C LEU A 78 0.73 -2.18 -10.37
N ILE A 79 -0.46 -2.75 -10.28
CA ILE A 79 -1.72 -2.05 -10.56
C ILE A 79 -1.91 -0.87 -9.59
N ALA A 80 -1.66 -1.08 -8.29
CA ALA A 80 -1.76 -0.03 -7.28
C ALA A 80 -0.77 1.12 -7.54
N ALA A 81 0.47 0.79 -7.94
CA ALA A 81 1.47 1.79 -8.31
C ALA A 81 1.03 2.61 -9.54
N LEU A 82 0.48 1.96 -10.57
CA LEU A 82 -0.06 2.64 -11.75
C LEU A 82 -1.23 3.57 -11.40
N LEU A 83 -2.17 3.12 -10.58
CA LEU A 83 -3.27 3.94 -10.09
C LEU A 83 -2.76 5.16 -9.30
N MET A 84 -1.76 4.97 -8.45
CA MET A 84 -1.15 6.08 -7.70
C MET A 84 -0.45 7.08 -8.61
N LEU A 85 0.25 6.61 -9.66
CA LEU A 85 0.85 7.49 -10.66
C LEU A 85 -0.20 8.31 -11.41
N VAL A 86 -1.33 7.70 -11.79
CA VAL A 86 -2.46 8.41 -12.40
C VAL A 86 -3.03 9.44 -11.43
N CYS A 87 -3.22 9.07 -10.16
CA CYS A 87 -3.72 9.96 -9.11
C CYS A 87 -2.80 11.18 -8.92
N CYS A 88 -1.48 10.97 -8.81
CA CYS A 88 -0.50 12.05 -8.74
C CYS A 88 -0.55 12.97 -9.97
N ARG A 89 -0.68 12.42 -11.18
CA ARG A 89 -0.81 13.22 -12.40
C ARG A 89 -2.07 14.08 -12.42
N VAL A 90 -3.19 13.56 -11.93
CA VAL A 90 -4.44 14.31 -11.79
C VAL A 90 -4.32 15.39 -10.72
N HIS A 91 -3.64 15.09 -9.61
CA HIS A 91 -3.39 16.04 -8.52
C HIS A 91 -2.52 17.22 -8.99
N THR A 92 -1.42 16.96 -9.70
CA THR A 92 -0.56 18.02 -10.25
C THR A 92 -1.32 18.95 -11.21
N LYS A 93 -2.17 18.39 -12.09
CA LYS A 93 -2.98 19.19 -13.03
C LYS A 93 -4.04 20.08 -12.37
N ARG A 94 -4.38 19.84 -11.10
CA ARG A 94 -5.38 20.64 -10.38
C ARG A 94 -4.78 21.91 -9.73
N PHE A 95 -3.45 22.01 -9.69
CA PHE A 95 -2.70 23.16 -9.17
C PHE A 95 -1.98 23.98 -10.25
N GLU A 96 -2.20 23.66 -11.54
CA GLU A 96 -1.84 24.51 -12.69
C GLU A 96 -3.04 25.37 -13.13
#